data_AF-A0A6I4SMD1-F1
#
_entry.id   AF-A0A6I4SMD1-F1
#
_cell.length_a   1.000
_cell.length_b   1.000
_cell.length_c   1.000
_cell.angle_alpha   90.00
_cell.angle_beta   90.00
_cell.angle_gamma   90.00
#
_symmetry.space_group_name_H-M   'P 1'
#
loop_
_entity.id
_entity.type
_entity.pdbx_description
1 polymer ?
#
loop_
_entity_poly.entity_id
_entity_poly.type
_entity_poly.pdbx_seq_one_letter_code
_entity_poly.pdbx_strand_id
1 'polypeptide(L)'
;MSQSHATIAARPQRYHDIDGARSVLMFLSVALHAGTVYAPARPWITANTDSHAFFDWLIFGFHLFVTPTFFFVGGFFTVLLLSRRSVGDFITNRLVRTGIPLVSVAVSLNMIEHHLRYIDAGGGATFLGWIGSAEFIAIWMDGTWALHLWFLVSLIPMFLLAGAVQCAVPRNSSLRQKVVQFSDKFGLWFGSSAAFAIFLLLAASANTANYLAAAQMPGAYDLIFPGFQSWYKLVSEFPFFVIGVMAALSPGFLAALVRWRGWMPAAAALALLVQPYPDESQSQLVSLAMLFANQLAIWTIVLFILQFFHRYFFAGGPKTAWLADCALTMYLLHHCLIYAYGQWLVAVDWPIALEFAILTIVTAATVIVIHEYVVRRFALARLLFNGKTDIGAIRKERAEKAEDSRVSGLLPAE
;
A
#
# COMPACT_ATOMS: atom_id res chain seq x y z
N MET A 1 9.95 36.27 -42.11
CA MET A 1 9.49 34.86 -42.00
C MET A 1 9.71 34.40 -40.57
N SER A 2 8.63 34.30 -39.81
CA SER A 2 8.62 33.94 -38.38
C SER A 2 8.85 32.44 -38.22
N GLN A 3 9.94 32.03 -37.56
CA GLN A 3 10.15 30.63 -37.19
C GLN A 3 9.35 30.33 -35.91
N SER A 4 8.32 29.52 -36.08
CA SER A 4 7.53 28.92 -35.02
C SER A 4 8.41 27.98 -34.18
N HIS A 5 8.77 28.43 -32.96
CA HIS A 5 9.29 27.54 -31.92
C HIS A 5 8.16 26.60 -31.46
N ALA A 6 8.11 25.41 -32.03
CA ALA A 6 7.32 24.32 -31.48
C ALA A 6 7.94 23.87 -30.15
N THR A 7 7.34 24.31 -29.04
CA THR A 7 7.67 23.82 -27.71
C THR A 7 7.35 22.33 -27.67
N ILE A 8 8.36 21.46 -27.77
CA ILE A 8 8.21 20.03 -27.51
C ILE A 8 7.77 19.92 -26.05
N ALA A 9 6.48 19.72 -25.81
CA ALA A 9 5.95 19.45 -24.50
C ALA A 9 6.67 18.19 -23.97
N ALA A 10 7.55 18.36 -22.99
CA ALA A 10 8.26 17.27 -22.35
C ALA A 10 7.23 16.21 -21.91
N ARG A 11 7.33 14.99 -22.47
CA ARG A 11 6.43 13.89 -22.08
C ARG A 11 6.52 13.71 -20.56
N PRO A 12 5.39 13.56 -19.85
CA PRO A 12 5.42 13.41 -18.41
C PRO A 12 6.26 12.18 -18.05
N GLN A 13 7.39 12.39 -17.37
CA GLN A 13 8.22 11.31 -16.84
C GLN A 13 7.35 10.47 -15.91
N ARG A 14 7.18 9.19 -16.27
CA ARG A 14 6.35 8.24 -15.55
C ARG A 14 7.30 7.29 -14.82
N TYR A 15 7.20 7.27 -13.50
CA TYR A 15 8.05 6.45 -12.62
C TYR A 15 7.51 5.02 -12.57
N HIS A 16 7.77 4.29 -13.66
CA HIS A 16 7.25 2.93 -13.90
C HIS A 16 7.76 1.90 -12.90
N ASP A 17 8.97 2.10 -12.39
CA ASP A 17 9.57 1.36 -11.31
C ASP A 17 8.77 1.47 -10.01
N ILE A 18 8.42 2.69 -9.60
CA ILE A 18 7.65 2.96 -8.38
C ILE A 18 6.20 2.48 -8.53
N ASP A 19 5.60 2.68 -9.71
CA ASP A 19 4.28 2.10 -10.05
C ASP A 19 4.31 0.56 -10.04
N GLY A 20 5.40 -0.03 -10.53
CA GLY A 20 5.63 -1.48 -10.54
C GLY A 20 5.73 -2.06 -9.13
N ALA A 21 6.53 -1.42 -8.25
CA ALA A 21 6.66 -1.81 -6.85
C ALA A 21 5.30 -1.83 -6.16
N ARG A 22 4.54 -0.73 -6.27
CA ARG A 22 3.18 -0.63 -5.73
C ARG A 22 2.28 -1.76 -6.21
N SER A 23 2.35 -2.09 -7.50
CA SER A 23 1.49 -3.10 -8.10
C SER A 23 1.79 -4.49 -7.56
N VAL A 24 3.06 -4.93 -7.59
CA VAL A 24 3.47 -6.25 -7.12
C VAL A 24 3.22 -6.42 -5.63
N LEU A 25 3.51 -5.39 -4.83
CA LEU A 25 3.23 -5.41 -3.39
C LEU A 25 1.76 -5.63 -3.09
N MET A 26 0.87 -5.13 -3.94
CA MET A 26 -0.57 -5.35 -3.77
C MET A 26 -0.98 -6.81 -3.98
N PHE A 27 -0.30 -7.53 -4.88
CA PHE A 27 -0.50 -8.97 -5.04
C PHE A 27 0.08 -9.75 -3.87
N LEU A 28 1.24 -9.33 -3.34
CA LEU A 28 1.79 -9.93 -2.12
C LEU A 28 0.89 -9.71 -0.90
N SER A 29 0.14 -8.60 -0.83
CA SER A 29 -0.88 -8.40 0.20
C SER A 29 -1.97 -9.48 0.18
N VAL A 30 -2.33 -10.00 -0.99
CA VAL A 30 -3.29 -11.12 -1.10
C VAL A 30 -2.74 -12.36 -0.40
N ALA A 31 -1.48 -12.71 -0.66
CA ALA A 31 -0.81 -13.83 0.01
C ALA A 31 -0.67 -13.60 1.53
N LEU A 32 -0.36 -12.36 1.96
CA LEU A 32 -0.34 -12.00 3.38
C LEU A 32 -1.70 -12.31 4.04
N HIS A 33 -2.79 -11.82 3.46
CA HIS A 33 -4.12 -12.00 4.03
C HIS A 33 -4.63 -13.45 3.90
N ALA A 34 -4.30 -14.17 2.82
CA ALA A 34 -4.60 -15.59 2.70
C ALA A 34 -3.91 -16.41 3.81
N GLY A 35 -2.69 -16.03 4.18
CA GLY A 35 -1.96 -16.66 5.29
C GLY A 35 -2.67 -16.52 6.64
N THR A 36 -3.49 -15.48 6.84
CA THR A 36 -4.21 -15.26 8.11
C THR A 36 -5.25 -16.34 8.42
N VAL A 37 -5.69 -17.09 7.41
CA VAL A 37 -6.59 -18.24 7.58
C VAL A 37 -5.89 -19.40 8.31
N TYR A 38 -4.57 -19.52 8.13
CA TYR A 38 -3.75 -20.64 8.59
C TYR A 38 -2.74 -20.24 9.69
N ALA A 39 -2.89 -19.04 10.23
CA ALA A 39 -1.95 -18.43 11.16
C ALA A 39 -2.35 -18.73 12.63
N PRO A 40 -1.52 -19.46 13.39
CA PRO A 40 -1.79 -19.76 14.81
C PRO A 40 -2.02 -18.53 15.69
N ALA A 41 -1.40 -17.38 15.38
CA ALA A 41 -1.62 -16.15 16.15
C ALA A 41 -2.97 -15.46 15.85
N ARG A 42 -3.77 -15.98 14.92
CA ARG A 42 -5.05 -15.39 14.48
C ARG A 42 -6.16 -16.45 14.31
N PRO A 43 -6.42 -17.30 15.32
CA PRO A 43 -7.34 -18.44 15.19
C PRO A 43 -8.80 -18.05 14.97
N TRP A 44 -9.16 -16.78 15.20
CA TRP A 44 -10.54 -16.28 15.06
C TRP A 44 -10.87 -15.75 13.66
N ILE A 45 -9.95 -15.83 12.70
CA ILE A 45 -10.20 -15.31 11.34
C ILE A 45 -11.15 -16.21 10.57
N THR A 46 -11.05 -17.54 10.73
CA THR A 46 -11.99 -18.53 10.19
C THR A 46 -12.13 -19.68 11.18
N ALA A 47 -13.07 -20.58 10.96
CA ALA A 47 -13.20 -21.81 11.74
C ALA A 47 -12.16 -22.90 11.38
N ASN A 48 -11.16 -22.59 10.54
CA ASN A 48 -10.14 -23.55 10.14
C ASN A 48 -9.26 -23.95 11.34
N THR A 49 -9.15 -25.25 11.60
CA THR A 49 -8.33 -25.81 12.67
C THR A 49 -6.88 -26.07 12.25
N ASP A 50 -6.64 -26.18 10.95
CA ASP A 50 -5.32 -26.41 10.39
C ASP A 50 -4.51 -25.12 10.39
N SER A 51 -3.36 -25.14 11.05
CA SER A 51 -2.51 -23.96 11.19
C SER A 51 -1.02 -24.33 11.25
N HIS A 52 -0.16 -23.39 10.86
CA HIS A 52 1.28 -23.59 10.88
C HIS A 52 2.03 -22.27 11.13
N ALA A 53 3.05 -22.30 11.99
CA ALA A 53 3.81 -21.10 12.40
C ALA A 53 4.50 -20.36 11.23
N PHE A 54 4.71 -21.05 10.09
CA PHE A 54 5.15 -20.42 8.85
C PHE A 54 4.25 -19.25 8.43
N PHE A 55 2.94 -19.35 8.62
CA PHE A 55 2.02 -18.30 8.19
C PHE A 55 2.13 -17.05 9.07
N ASP A 56 2.42 -17.19 10.36
CA ASP A 56 2.78 -16.05 11.21
C ASP A 56 4.05 -15.38 10.67
N TRP A 57 5.12 -16.15 10.43
CA TRP A 57 6.38 -15.65 9.85
C TRP A 57 6.18 -14.97 8.49
N LEU A 58 5.30 -15.52 7.63
CA LEU A 58 4.95 -14.93 6.33
C LEU A 58 4.24 -13.58 6.50
N ILE A 59 3.24 -13.52 7.37
CA ILE A 59 2.44 -12.32 7.62
C ILE A 59 3.31 -11.21 8.18
N PHE A 60 4.08 -11.49 9.24
CA PHE A 60 4.98 -10.51 9.85
C PHE A 60 6.02 -10.04 8.83
N GLY A 61 6.65 -10.98 8.12
CA GLY A 61 7.66 -10.67 7.10
C GLY A 61 7.15 -9.78 5.98
N PHE A 62 5.96 -10.07 5.43
CA PHE A 62 5.37 -9.23 4.39
C PHE A 62 4.91 -7.87 4.93
N HIS A 63 4.42 -7.82 6.17
CA HIS A 63 4.01 -6.57 6.80
C HIS A 63 5.19 -5.59 6.96
N LEU A 64 6.41 -6.07 7.24
CA LEU A 64 7.62 -5.24 7.38
C LEU A 64 7.87 -4.33 6.18
N PHE A 65 7.45 -4.71 4.97
CA PHE A 65 7.79 -3.93 3.77
C PHE A 65 6.59 -3.50 2.94
N VAL A 66 5.47 -4.24 2.96
CA VAL A 66 4.28 -3.89 2.18
C VAL A 66 3.75 -2.52 2.62
N THR A 67 3.44 -2.37 3.91
CA THR A 67 2.89 -1.13 4.46
C THR A 67 3.84 0.06 4.26
N PRO A 68 5.11 -0.01 4.72
CA PRO A 68 5.98 1.16 4.69
C PRO A 68 6.32 1.60 3.25
N THR A 69 6.44 0.65 2.32
CA THR A 69 6.65 0.98 0.90
C THR A 69 5.45 1.70 0.32
N PHE A 70 4.21 1.31 0.67
CA PHE A 70 3.02 2.04 0.21
C PHE A 70 2.98 3.48 0.74
N PHE A 71 3.38 3.73 1.98
CA PHE A 71 3.48 5.08 2.52
C PHE A 71 4.57 5.92 1.82
N PHE A 72 5.74 5.33 1.57
CA PHE A 72 6.77 5.97 0.74
C PHE A 72 6.24 6.37 -0.64
N VAL A 73 5.61 5.43 -1.35
CA VAL A 73 5.01 5.66 -2.66
C VAL A 73 3.91 6.75 -2.59
N GLY A 74 3.11 6.74 -1.52
CA GLY A 74 2.09 7.75 -1.24
C GLY A 74 2.66 9.16 -1.11
N GLY A 75 3.75 9.31 -0.36
CA GLY A 75 4.48 10.58 -0.22
C GLY A 75 5.09 11.05 -1.52
N PHE A 76 5.72 10.13 -2.26
CA PHE A 76 6.35 10.41 -3.55
C PHE A 76 5.36 10.97 -4.58
N PHE A 77 4.24 10.28 -4.81
CA PHE A 77 3.23 10.73 -5.77
C PHE A 77 2.41 11.94 -5.28
N THR A 78 2.40 12.22 -3.98
CA THR A 78 1.75 13.41 -3.44
C THR A 78 2.42 14.68 -3.95
N VAL A 79 3.75 14.77 -3.86
CA VAL A 79 4.52 15.91 -4.38
C VAL A 79 4.35 16.06 -5.89
N LEU A 80 4.43 14.96 -6.64
CA LEU A 80 4.27 14.99 -8.09
C LEU A 80 2.89 15.51 -8.51
N LEU A 81 1.83 15.13 -7.79
CA LEU A 81 0.49 15.62 -8.09
C LEU A 81 0.32 17.09 -7.68
N LEU A 82 0.80 17.46 -6.51
CA LEU A 82 0.81 18.85 -6.03
C LEU A 82 1.67 19.76 -6.89
N SER A 83 2.62 19.24 -7.68
CA SER A 83 3.41 20.01 -8.64
C SER A 83 2.64 20.36 -9.93
N ARG A 84 1.56 19.63 -10.22
CA ARG A 84 0.77 19.74 -11.47
C ARG A 84 -0.65 20.27 -11.28
N ARG A 85 -1.12 20.40 -10.03
CA ARG A 85 -2.49 20.78 -9.68
C ARG A 85 -2.51 21.87 -8.60
N SER A 86 -3.63 22.59 -8.50
CA SER A 86 -3.92 23.42 -7.34
C SER A 86 -4.10 22.55 -6.09
N VAL A 87 -3.99 23.13 -4.89
CA VAL A 87 -4.20 22.38 -3.63
C VAL A 87 -5.64 21.87 -3.54
N GLY A 88 -6.63 22.70 -3.92
CA GLY A 88 -8.05 22.30 -3.94
C GLY A 88 -8.32 21.13 -4.88
N ASP A 89 -7.80 21.17 -6.11
CA ASP A 89 -7.92 20.06 -7.06
C ASP A 89 -7.20 18.81 -6.57
N PHE A 90 -6.05 18.96 -5.92
CA PHE A 90 -5.32 17.85 -5.33
C PHE A 90 -6.13 17.16 -4.24
N ILE A 91 -6.64 17.91 -3.26
CA ILE A 91 -7.43 17.34 -2.15
C ILE A 91 -8.68 16.68 -2.68
N THR A 92 -9.44 17.36 -3.55
CA THR A 92 -10.65 16.80 -4.16
C THR A 92 -10.32 15.51 -4.93
N ASN A 93 -9.26 15.52 -5.74
CA ASN A 93 -8.85 14.32 -6.48
C ASN A 93 -8.48 13.16 -5.56
N ARG A 94 -7.75 13.41 -4.46
CA ARG A 94 -7.33 12.38 -3.50
C ARG A 94 -8.53 11.84 -2.72
N LEU A 95 -9.42 12.71 -2.24
CA LEU A 95 -10.62 12.29 -1.51
C LEU A 95 -11.57 11.49 -2.40
N VAL A 96 -11.74 11.87 -3.67
CA VAL A 96 -12.53 11.07 -4.63
C VAL A 96 -11.85 9.72 -4.91
N ARG A 97 -10.53 9.70 -5.10
CA ARG A 97 -9.77 8.48 -5.45
C ARG A 97 -9.56 7.50 -4.30
N THR A 98 -9.62 7.98 -3.07
CA THR A 98 -9.35 7.17 -1.87
C THR A 98 -10.60 7.04 -0.99
N GLY A 99 -11.32 8.14 -0.77
CA GLY A 99 -12.50 8.19 0.10
C GLY A 99 -13.72 7.48 -0.47
N ILE A 100 -14.05 7.67 -1.76
CA ILE A 100 -15.18 6.94 -2.36
C ILE A 100 -14.96 5.43 -2.27
N PRO A 101 -13.81 4.87 -2.67
CA PRO A 101 -13.60 3.42 -2.55
C PRO A 101 -13.52 2.90 -1.13
N LEU A 102 -12.92 3.68 -0.22
CA LEU A 102 -12.93 3.38 1.21
C LEU A 102 -14.37 3.23 1.74
N VAL A 103 -15.20 4.26 1.56
CA VAL A 103 -16.59 4.24 2.06
C VAL A 103 -17.40 3.14 1.39
N SER A 104 -17.26 2.97 0.08
CA SER A 104 -18.01 1.97 -0.68
C SER A 104 -17.78 0.57 -0.14
N VAL A 105 -16.52 0.19 0.10
CA VAL A 105 -16.17 -1.15 0.59
C VAL A 105 -16.44 -1.29 2.09
N ALA A 106 -16.21 -0.23 2.87
CA ALA A 106 -16.51 -0.19 4.30
C ALA A 106 -17.98 -0.49 4.59
N VAL A 107 -18.92 0.14 3.88
CA VAL A 107 -20.36 -0.05 4.13
C VAL A 107 -20.95 -1.28 3.43
N SER A 108 -20.21 -1.94 2.54
CA SER A 108 -20.69 -3.11 1.77
C SER A 108 -19.90 -4.38 2.11
N LEU A 109 -18.82 -4.66 1.39
CA LEU A 109 -18.06 -5.92 1.47
C LEU A 109 -17.51 -6.18 2.88
N ASN A 110 -17.02 -5.15 3.57
CA ASN A 110 -16.56 -5.31 4.94
C ASN A 110 -17.71 -5.65 5.89
N MET A 111 -18.90 -5.05 5.71
CA MET A 111 -20.06 -5.37 6.54
C MET A 111 -20.56 -6.80 6.29
N ILE A 112 -20.51 -7.27 5.04
CA ILE A 112 -20.80 -8.68 4.71
C ILE A 112 -19.82 -9.59 5.44
N GLU A 113 -18.51 -9.30 5.35
CA GLU A 113 -17.50 -10.11 6.04
C GLU A 113 -17.67 -10.10 7.56
N HIS A 114 -17.93 -8.94 8.17
CA HIS A 114 -18.21 -8.84 9.59
C HIS A 114 -19.44 -9.63 10.01
N HIS A 115 -20.51 -9.61 9.20
CA HIS A 115 -21.68 -10.41 9.48
C HIS A 115 -21.37 -11.91 9.45
N LEU A 116 -20.60 -12.37 8.45
CA LEU A 116 -20.21 -13.78 8.39
C LEU A 116 -19.36 -14.17 9.61
N ARG A 117 -18.40 -13.33 10.02
CA ARG A 117 -17.63 -13.55 11.25
C ARG A 117 -18.49 -13.56 12.51
N TYR A 118 -19.55 -12.75 12.54
CA TYR A 118 -20.54 -12.77 13.62
C TYR A 118 -21.30 -14.10 13.66
N ILE A 119 -21.69 -14.65 12.51
CA ILE A 119 -22.31 -15.99 12.44
C ILE A 119 -21.34 -17.07 12.93
N ASP A 120 -20.08 -17.05 12.48
CA ASP A 120 -19.05 -18.00 12.92
C ASP A 120 -18.81 -17.94 14.44
N ALA A 121 -18.92 -16.74 15.02
CA ALA A 121 -18.83 -16.54 16.47
C ALA A 121 -20.08 -16.99 17.25
N GLY A 122 -21.05 -17.64 16.59
CA GLY A 122 -22.29 -18.14 17.18
C GLY A 122 -23.47 -17.17 17.11
N GLY A 123 -23.34 -16.08 16.36
CA GLY A 123 -24.42 -15.13 16.11
C GLY A 123 -25.57 -15.75 15.31
N GLY A 124 -26.81 -15.51 15.73
CA GLY A 124 -28.01 -16.10 15.11
C GLY A 124 -28.89 -15.13 14.32
N ALA A 125 -28.60 -13.83 14.35
CA ALA A 125 -29.40 -12.82 13.67
C ALA A 125 -29.21 -12.87 12.15
N THR A 126 -30.26 -12.55 11.39
CA THR A 126 -30.13 -12.27 9.95
C THR A 126 -29.31 -10.99 9.75
N PHE A 127 -28.77 -10.77 8.53
CA PHE A 127 -28.00 -9.55 8.22
C PHE A 127 -28.73 -8.25 8.62
N LEU A 128 -30.04 -8.15 8.32
CA LEU A 128 -30.83 -6.98 8.69
C LEU A 128 -31.05 -6.84 10.20
N GLY A 129 -31.23 -7.97 10.90
CA GLY A 129 -31.32 -7.97 12.36
C GLY A 129 -30.00 -7.58 13.02
N TRP A 130 -28.88 -8.03 12.45
CA TRP A 130 -27.53 -7.71 12.90
C TRP A 130 -27.19 -6.23 12.72
N ILE A 131 -27.57 -5.59 11.60
CA ILE A 131 -27.36 -4.14 11.41
C ILE A 131 -28.02 -3.31 12.52
N GLY A 132 -29.14 -3.78 13.07
CA GLY A 132 -29.84 -3.11 14.18
C GLY A 132 -29.29 -3.43 15.57
N SER A 133 -28.22 -4.21 15.68
CA SER A 133 -27.73 -4.74 16.95
C SER A 133 -26.61 -3.90 17.57
N ALA A 134 -26.32 -4.13 18.86
CA ALA A 134 -25.24 -3.45 19.57
C ALA A 134 -23.86 -3.84 19.02
N GLU A 135 -23.70 -5.07 18.54
CA GLU A 135 -22.48 -5.59 17.93
C GLU A 135 -22.12 -4.84 16.65
N PHE A 136 -23.12 -4.50 15.82
CA PHE A 136 -22.91 -3.67 14.64
C PHE A 136 -22.41 -2.27 15.01
N ILE A 137 -23.02 -1.65 16.02
CA ILE A 137 -22.59 -0.33 16.51
C ILE A 137 -21.16 -0.40 17.06
N ALA A 138 -20.82 -1.44 17.82
CA ALA A 138 -19.49 -1.64 18.39
C ALA A 138 -18.41 -1.73 17.30
N ILE A 139 -18.67 -2.41 16.19
CA ILE A 139 -17.74 -2.51 15.05
C ILE A 139 -17.35 -1.14 14.49
N TRP A 140 -18.32 -0.23 14.40
CA TRP A 140 -18.08 1.14 13.97
C TRP A 140 -17.37 1.96 15.03
N MET A 141 -17.77 1.84 16.30
CA MET A 141 -17.20 2.62 17.42
C MET A 141 -15.75 2.25 17.71
N ASP A 142 -15.41 0.96 17.63
CA ASP A 142 -14.08 0.45 17.97
C ASP A 142 -13.12 0.47 16.76
N GLY A 143 -13.59 0.92 15.58
CA GLY A 143 -12.78 1.06 14.38
C GLY A 143 -12.48 -0.25 13.65
N THR A 144 -13.03 -1.38 14.11
CA THR A 144 -12.81 -2.69 13.49
C THR A 144 -13.46 -2.81 12.11
N TRP A 145 -14.47 -1.97 11.81
CA TRP A 145 -15.11 -1.83 10.49
C TRP A 145 -14.12 -1.70 9.34
N ALA A 146 -12.94 -1.12 9.61
CA ALA A 146 -11.94 -0.85 8.58
C ALA A 146 -11.35 -2.15 8.01
N LEU A 147 -11.22 -3.22 8.80
CA LEU A 147 -10.47 -4.43 8.41
C LEU A 147 -9.14 -4.05 7.74
N HIS A 148 -8.89 -4.53 6.51
CA HIS A 148 -7.70 -4.20 5.70
C HIS A 148 -7.69 -2.76 5.16
N LEU A 149 -8.82 -2.03 5.19
CA LEU A 149 -8.96 -0.65 4.68
C LEU A 149 -8.22 0.40 5.51
N TRP A 150 -7.68 0.03 6.66
CA TRP A 150 -6.97 0.92 7.58
C TRP A 150 -5.88 1.76 6.90
N PHE A 151 -5.22 1.22 5.88
CA PHE A 151 -4.19 1.94 5.13
C PHE A 151 -4.77 3.18 4.40
N LEU A 152 -5.95 3.07 3.80
CA LEU A 152 -6.61 4.24 3.18
C LEU A 152 -7.07 5.26 4.22
N VAL A 153 -7.54 4.79 5.39
CA VAL A 153 -7.90 5.65 6.51
C VAL A 153 -6.67 6.46 6.97
N SER A 154 -5.50 5.83 7.08
CA SER A 154 -4.25 6.50 7.44
C SER A 154 -3.71 7.44 6.35
N LEU A 155 -3.97 7.15 5.06
CA LEU A 155 -3.51 8.02 3.96
C LEU A 155 -4.26 9.35 3.86
N ILE A 156 -5.56 9.37 4.18
CA ILE A 156 -6.38 10.59 4.05
C ILE A 156 -5.80 11.76 4.86
N PRO A 157 -5.52 11.63 6.17
CA PRO A 157 -4.86 12.67 6.95
C PRO A 157 -3.52 13.11 6.37
N MET A 158 -2.73 12.19 5.81
CA MET A 158 -1.44 12.53 5.19
C MET A 158 -1.62 13.40 3.93
N PHE A 159 -2.65 13.15 3.12
CA PHE A 159 -2.97 14.03 1.99
C PHE A 159 -3.46 15.40 2.45
N LEU A 160 -4.32 15.46 3.47
CA LEU A 160 -4.77 16.73 4.05
C LEU A 160 -3.59 17.54 4.60
N LEU A 161 -2.70 16.87 5.35
CA LEU A 161 -1.47 17.46 5.89
C LEU A 161 -0.55 17.97 4.77
N ALA A 162 -0.32 17.19 3.72
CA ALA A 162 0.49 17.61 2.59
C ALA A 162 -0.11 18.84 1.86
N GLY A 163 -1.43 18.90 1.73
CA GLY A 163 -2.13 20.07 1.21
C GLY A 163 -1.96 21.30 2.11
N ALA A 164 -2.14 21.14 3.42
CA ALA A 164 -1.94 22.20 4.41
C ALA A 164 -0.50 22.73 4.39
N VAL A 165 0.50 21.85 4.36
CA VAL A 165 1.91 22.21 4.21
C VAL A 165 2.17 22.95 2.90
N GLN A 166 1.56 22.54 1.78
CA GLN A 166 1.71 23.23 0.50
C GLN A 166 1.09 24.64 0.50
N CYS A 167 0.01 24.87 1.26
CA CYS A 167 -0.57 26.19 1.49
C CYS A 167 0.33 27.06 2.38
N ALA A 168 0.82 26.51 3.48
CA ALA A 168 1.68 27.21 4.43
C ALA A 168 3.08 27.50 3.87
N VAL A 169 3.58 26.62 3.00
CA VAL A 169 4.91 26.69 2.39
C VAL A 169 4.76 26.63 0.86
N PRO A 170 4.39 27.75 0.22
CA PRO A 170 4.19 27.82 -1.23
C PRO A 170 5.44 27.45 -2.03
N ARG A 171 5.25 27.14 -3.33
CA ARG A 171 6.33 26.61 -4.19
C ARG A 171 7.56 27.51 -4.30
N ASN A 172 7.35 28.82 -4.24
CA ASN A 172 8.35 29.89 -4.33
C ASN A 172 8.90 30.33 -2.96
N SER A 173 8.46 29.72 -1.85
CA SER A 173 8.98 30.05 -0.53
C SER A 173 10.46 29.69 -0.38
N SER A 174 11.19 30.55 0.33
CA SER A 174 12.59 30.32 0.68
C SER A 174 12.77 29.07 1.53
N LEU A 175 11.79 28.74 2.37
CA LEU A 175 11.79 27.51 3.17
C LEU A 175 11.76 26.26 2.28
N ARG A 176 10.91 26.22 1.25
CA ARG A 176 10.88 25.08 0.31
C ARG A 176 12.19 24.93 -0.45
N GLN A 177 12.78 26.04 -0.90
CA GLN A 177 14.09 26.02 -1.56
C GLN A 177 15.17 25.46 -0.62
N LYS A 178 15.18 25.87 0.66
CA LYS A 178 16.09 25.30 1.67
C LYS A 178 15.88 23.80 1.86
N VAL A 179 14.64 23.32 1.89
CA VAL A 179 14.32 21.88 2.01
C VAL A 179 14.80 21.09 0.79
N VAL A 180 14.61 21.63 -0.43
CA VAL A 180 15.13 21.00 -1.67
C VAL A 180 16.65 20.96 -1.64
N GLN A 181 17.32 22.09 -1.34
CA GLN A 181 18.78 22.15 -1.23
C GLN A 181 19.33 21.21 -0.15
N PHE A 182 18.64 21.12 0.99
CA PHE A 182 18.98 20.15 2.03
C PHE A 182 18.86 18.73 1.50
N SER A 183 17.76 18.39 0.84
CA SER A 183 17.54 17.05 0.26
C SER A 183 18.58 16.69 -0.79
N ASP A 184 18.96 17.63 -1.66
CA ASP A 184 20.02 17.44 -2.66
C ASP A 184 21.39 17.20 -2.00
N LYS A 185 21.78 18.04 -1.03
CA LYS A 185 23.03 17.86 -0.27
C LYS A 185 23.04 16.53 0.50
N PHE A 186 21.92 16.20 1.12
CA PHE A 186 21.72 14.97 1.86
C PHE A 186 21.85 13.74 0.95
N GLY A 187 21.30 13.77 -0.27
CA GLY A 187 21.49 12.72 -1.26
C GLY A 187 22.95 12.50 -1.68
N LEU A 188 23.72 13.57 -1.81
CA LEU A 188 25.16 13.49 -2.12
C LEU A 188 25.96 12.80 -1.01
N TRP A 189 25.61 13.04 0.26
CA TRP A 189 26.30 12.44 1.41
C TRP A 189 26.21 10.91 1.42
N PHE A 190 25.13 10.34 0.89
CA PHE A 190 24.89 8.89 0.87
C PHE A 190 25.10 8.22 -0.48
N GLY A 191 25.83 8.90 -1.38
CA GLY A 191 26.15 8.39 -2.70
C GLY A 191 27.02 7.13 -2.70
N SER A 192 27.85 6.91 -1.66
CA SER A 192 28.70 5.72 -1.52
C SER A 192 27.99 4.56 -0.80
N SER A 193 28.50 3.33 -0.94
CA SER A 193 27.93 2.15 -0.27
C SER A 193 28.04 2.23 1.26
N ALA A 194 29.16 2.71 1.78
CA ALA A 194 29.38 2.85 3.23
C ALA A 194 28.49 3.95 3.83
N ALA A 195 28.40 5.10 3.15
CA ALA A 195 27.54 6.17 3.60
C ALA A 195 26.06 5.73 3.58
N PHE A 196 25.64 4.95 2.59
CA PHE A 196 24.28 4.41 2.57
C PHE A 196 23.98 3.45 3.74
N ALA A 197 24.95 2.67 4.19
CA ALA A 197 24.78 1.87 5.41
C ALA A 197 24.59 2.76 6.65
N ILE A 198 25.33 3.88 6.75
CA ILE A 198 25.11 4.89 7.79
C ILE A 198 23.71 5.50 7.68
N PHE A 199 23.24 5.79 6.46
CA PHE A 199 21.88 6.27 6.23
C PHE A 199 20.82 5.30 6.78
N LEU A 200 20.97 3.99 6.54
CA LEU A 200 20.06 2.99 7.11
C LEU A 200 20.03 3.04 8.63
N LEU A 201 21.19 3.14 9.29
CA LEU A 201 21.27 3.27 10.74
C LEU A 201 20.60 4.55 11.24
N LEU A 202 20.81 5.68 10.57
CA LEU A 202 20.17 6.94 10.92
C LEU A 202 18.65 6.89 10.72
N ALA A 203 18.19 6.30 9.61
CA ALA A 203 16.76 6.14 9.32
C ALA A 203 16.09 5.20 10.34
N ALA A 204 16.76 4.10 10.71
CA ALA A 204 16.31 3.20 11.77
C ALA A 204 16.24 3.89 13.14
N SER A 205 17.27 4.66 13.51
CA SER A 205 17.29 5.44 14.75
C SER A 205 16.18 6.48 14.79
N ALA A 206 15.99 7.24 13.71
CA ALA A 206 14.93 8.24 13.60
C ALA A 206 13.54 7.59 13.72
N ASN A 207 13.32 6.45 13.06
CA ASN A 207 12.05 5.75 13.13
C ASN A 207 11.83 5.10 14.51
N THR A 208 12.88 4.63 15.17
CA THR A 208 12.82 4.12 16.56
C THR A 208 12.42 5.23 17.51
N ALA A 209 13.08 6.39 17.41
CA ALA A 209 12.73 7.57 18.20
C ALA A 209 11.29 8.04 17.94
N ASN A 210 10.82 7.98 16.70
CA ASN A 210 9.43 8.29 16.34
C ASN A 210 8.44 7.34 17.05
N TYR A 211 8.69 6.02 17.01
CA TYR A 211 7.85 5.04 17.69
C TYR A 211 7.83 5.23 19.20
N LEU A 212 8.99 5.50 19.80
CA LEU A 212 9.08 5.79 21.24
C LEU A 212 8.34 7.07 21.60
N ALA A 213 8.55 8.16 20.85
CA ALA A 213 7.86 9.42 21.09
C ALA A 213 6.34 9.29 20.94
N ALA A 214 5.88 8.54 19.93
CA ALA A 214 4.46 8.26 19.73
C ALA A 214 3.90 7.42 20.88
N ALA A 215 4.59 6.37 21.33
CA ALA A 215 4.14 5.51 22.42
C ALA A 215 4.00 6.23 23.77
N GLN A 216 4.78 7.30 23.99
CA GLN A 216 4.76 8.08 25.24
C GLN A 216 3.66 9.13 25.29
N MET A 217 2.94 9.39 24.18
CA MET A 217 1.83 10.35 24.21
C MET A 217 0.63 9.77 24.97
N PRO A 218 0.05 10.51 25.94
CA PRO A 218 -1.17 10.09 26.60
C PRO A 218 -2.29 9.81 25.58
N GLY A 219 -2.90 8.63 25.65
CA GLY A 219 -3.93 8.20 24.71
C GLY A 219 -3.42 7.87 23.31
N ALA A 220 -2.12 7.64 23.12
CA ALA A 220 -1.56 7.36 21.78
C ALA A 220 -2.17 6.13 21.09
N TYR A 221 -2.52 5.11 21.89
CA TYR A 221 -3.14 3.88 21.39
C TYR A 221 -4.67 3.99 21.27
N ASP A 222 -5.27 5.01 21.88
CA ASP A 222 -6.71 5.25 21.80
C ASP A 222 -7.08 5.77 20.40
N LEU A 223 -8.32 5.47 19.99
CA LEU A 223 -8.87 6.02 18.76
C LEU A 223 -9.00 7.54 18.89
N ILE A 224 -8.54 8.29 17.89
CA ILE A 224 -8.59 9.77 17.93
C ILE A 224 -10.05 10.27 18.05
N PHE A 225 -10.97 9.55 17.41
CA PHE A 225 -12.42 9.64 17.61
C PHE A 225 -13.03 8.27 17.31
N PRO A 226 -14.27 7.98 17.75
CA PRO A 226 -14.88 6.67 17.55
C PRO A 226 -14.82 6.23 16.08
N GLY A 227 -14.31 5.01 15.87
CA GLY A 227 -14.14 4.43 14.55
C GLY A 227 -12.92 4.88 13.76
N PHE A 228 -12.05 5.73 14.31
CA PHE A 228 -10.89 6.25 13.60
C PHE A 228 -9.56 5.73 14.15
N GLN A 229 -8.52 5.72 13.32
CA GLN A 229 -7.20 5.21 13.71
C GLN A 229 -6.63 5.92 14.95
N SER A 230 -5.79 5.21 15.69
CA SER A 230 -5.05 5.77 16.82
C SER A 230 -3.91 6.68 16.36
N TRP A 231 -3.51 7.59 17.25
CA TRP A 231 -2.40 8.51 17.00
C TRP A 231 -1.10 7.75 16.73
N TYR A 232 -0.81 6.73 17.54
CA TYR A 232 0.35 5.86 17.41
C TYR A 232 0.43 5.30 16.00
N LYS A 233 -0.64 4.67 15.51
CA LYS A 233 -0.66 4.04 14.19
C LYS A 233 -0.53 5.05 13.04
N LEU A 234 -1.07 6.26 13.19
CA LEU A 234 -0.93 7.31 12.18
C LEU A 234 0.51 7.83 12.06
N VAL A 235 1.18 8.03 13.20
CA VAL A 235 2.52 8.62 13.26
C VAL A 235 3.63 7.60 12.99
N SER A 236 3.43 6.32 13.34
CA SER A 236 4.39 5.24 13.08
C SER A 236 4.78 5.11 11.61
N GLU A 237 3.85 5.37 10.69
CA GLU A 237 4.07 5.24 9.24
C GLU A 237 4.55 6.54 8.57
N PHE A 238 4.48 7.65 9.29
CA PHE A 238 4.76 8.98 8.77
C PHE A 238 6.19 9.16 8.23
N PRO A 239 7.25 8.60 8.85
CA PRO A 239 8.62 8.76 8.35
C PRO A 239 8.81 8.21 6.92
N PHE A 240 8.16 7.09 6.56
CA PHE A 240 8.22 6.56 5.20
C PHE A 240 7.59 7.51 4.18
N PHE A 241 6.44 8.08 4.52
CA PHE A 241 5.78 9.10 3.71
C PHE A 241 6.69 10.33 3.50
N VAL A 242 7.36 10.80 4.56
CA VAL A 242 8.29 11.94 4.49
C VAL A 242 9.49 11.64 3.59
N ILE A 243 10.11 10.46 3.70
CA ILE A 243 11.22 10.07 2.79
C ILE A 243 10.74 9.97 1.34
N GLY A 244 9.50 9.50 1.11
CA GLY A 244 8.85 9.56 -0.19
C GLY A 244 8.71 10.97 -0.74
N VAL A 245 8.25 11.93 0.09
CA VAL A 245 8.16 13.36 -0.24
C VAL A 245 9.53 13.93 -0.59
N MET A 246 10.56 13.66 0.22
CA MET A 246 11.94 14.12 -0.03
C MET A 246 12.48 13.57 -1.34
N ALA A 247 12.24 12.29 -1.64
CA ALA A 247 12.65 11.65 -2.88
C ALA A 247 11.98 12.27 -4.11
N ALA A 248 10.72 12.70 -4.01
CA ALA A 248 10.04 13.39 -5.10
C ALA A 248 10.50 14.86 -5.27
N LEU A 249 11.00 15.49 -4.21
CA LEU A 249 11.53 16.85 -4.26
C LEU A 249 12.96 16.93 -4.81
N SER A 250 13.77 15.89 -4.61
CA SER A 250 15.18 15.85 -5.00
C SER A 250 15.50 14.63 -5.88
N PRO A 251 15.75 14.84 -7.19
CA PRO A 251 16.20 13.79 -8.08
C PRO A 251 17.52 13.14 -7.63
N GLY A 252 18.43 13.92 -7.04
CA GLY A 252 19.70 13.42 -6.52
C GLY A 252 19.50 12.48 -5.33
N PHE A 253 18.59 12.82 -4.41
CA PHE A 253 18.24 11.94 -3.30
C PHE A 253 17.56 10.66 -3.78
N LEU A 254 16.59 10.74 -4.69
CA LEU A 254 15.98 9.55 -5.29
C LEU A 254 17.03 8.65 -5.94
N ALA A 255 17.94 9.22 -6.75
CA ALA A 255 19.02 8.47 -7.39
C ALA A 255 19.92 7.76 -6.36
N ALA A 256 20.20 8.38 -5.23
CA ALA A 256 20.97 7.77 -4.14
C ALA A 256 20.23 6.58 -3.50
N LEU A 257 18.90 6.69 -3.30
CA LEU A 257 18.08 5.62 -2.72
C LEU A 257 17.96 4.40 -3.64
N VAL A 258 17.74 4.62 -4.94
CA VAL A 258 17.49 3.55 -5.91
C VAL A 258 18.75 2.96 -6.54
N ARG A 259 19.92 3.54 -6.28
CA ARG A 259 21.20 3.00 -6.74
C ARG A 259 21.41 1.59 -6.18
N TRP A 260 21.59 0.62 -7.09
CA TRP A 260 21.86 -0.77 -6.74
C TRP A 260 23.15 -0.90 -5.92
N ARG A 261 23.06 -1.59 -4.78
CA ARG A 261 24.19 -1.92 -3.91
C ARG A 261 24.23 -3.43 -3.70
N GLY A 262 25.34 -4.08 -4.04
CA GLY A 262 25.45 -5.54 -4.08
C GLY A 262 25.20 -6.28 -2.76
N TRP A 263 25.32 -5.59 -1.61
CA TRP A 263 25.04 -6.15 -0.29
C TRP A 263 23.56 -6.07 0.11
N MET A 264 22.76 -5.20 -0.54
CA MET A 264 21.34 -5.00 -0.19
C MET A 264 20.48 -6.26 -0.34
N PRO A 265 20.64 -7.12 -1.37
CA PRO A 265 19.90 -8.38 -1.45
C PRO A 265 20.16 -9.29 -0.24
N ALA A 266 21.43 -9.45 0.15
CA ALA A 266 21.80 -10.29 1.29
C ALA A 266 21.31 -9.69 2.62
N ALA A 267 21.42 -8.37 2.79
CA ALA A 267 20.91 -7.69 3.98
C ALA A 267 19.38 -7.73 4.07
N ALA A 268 18.66 -7.58 2.96
CA ALA A 268 17.20 -7.70 2.92
C ALA A 268 16.74 -9.14 3.18
N ALA A 269 17.45 -10.14 2.64
CA ALA A 269 17.19 -11.54 2.93
C ALA A 269 17.41 -11.85 4.42
N LEU A 270 18.51 -11.39 5.00
CA LEU A 270 18.77 -11.54 6.43
C LEU A 270 17.71 -10.85 7.28
N ALA A 271 17.34 -9.61 6.94
CA ALA A 271 16.28 -8.87 7.62
C ALA A 271 14.94 -9.61 7.60
N LEU A 272 14.56 -10.20 6.46
CA LEU A 272 13.33 -10.98 6.30
C LEU A 272 13.38 -12.33 7.01
N LEU A 273 14.56 -12.95 7.13
CA LEU A 273 14.74 -14.20 7.87
C LEU A 273 14.64 -13.97 9.39
N VAL A 274 15.31 -12.93 9.90
CA VAL A 274 15.40 -12.65 11.35
C VAL A 274 14.13 -12.06 11.92
N GLN A 275 13.49 -11.12 11.19
CA GLN A 275 12.28 -10.40 11.63
C GLN A 275 12.31 -10.00 13.12
N PRO A 276 13.26 -9.15 13.54
CA PRO A 276 13.38 -8.81 14.96
C PRO A 276 12.16 -8.02 15.41
N TYR A 277 11.40 -8.51 16.39
CA TYR A 277 10.28 -7.80 17.01
C TYR A 277 10.51 -7.69 18.52
N PRO A 278 10.15 -6.54 19.13
CA PRO A 278 10.14 -6.43 20.59
C PRO A 278 9.07 -7.36 21.17
N ASP A 279 9.41 -8.01 22.28
CA ASP A 279 8.53 -8.90 23.05
C ASP A 279 8.30 -8.32 24.45
N GLU A 280 7.12 -8.52 25.01
CA GLU A 280 6.73 -8.04 26.35
C GLU A 280 7.56 -8.69 27.47
N SER A 281 8.09 -9.89 27.26
CA SER A 281 8.93 -10.61 28.22
C SER A 281 10.36 -10.07 28.29
N GLN A 282 10.76 -9.19 27.37
CA GLN A 282 12.12 -8.68 27.26
C GLN A 282 12.37 -7.52 28.25
N SER A 283 13.62 -7.35 28.68
CA SER A 283 14.01 -6.15 29.43
C SER A 283 13.92 -4.92 28.54
N GLN A 284 13.72 -3.73 29.12
CA GLN A 284 13.58 -2.48 28.38
C GLN A 284 14.73 -2.24 27.37
N LEU A 285 15.97 -2.57 27.74
CA LEU A 285 17.12 -2.44 26.86
C LEU A 285 17.05 -3.40 25.67
N VAL A 286 16.61 -4.64 25.90
CA VAL A 286 16.46 -5.65 24.84
C VAL A 286 15.30 -5.27 23.92
N SER A 287 14.15 -4.85 24.46
CA SER A 287 13.01 -4.39 23.65
C SER A 287 13.38 -3.17 22.81
N LEU A 288 14.17 -2.23 23.33
CA LEU A 288 14.69 -1.09 22.57
C LEU A 288 15.62 -1.54 21.43
N ALA A 289 16.53 -2.48 21.70
CA ALA A 289 17.42 -3.03 20.68
C ALA A 289 16.64 -3.80 19.60
N MET A 290 15.61 -4.56 19.98
CA MET A 290 14.72 -5.26 19.06
C MET A 290 13.89 -4.29 18.22
N LEU A 291 13.35 -3.23 18.82
CA LEU A 291 12.65 -2.18 18.08
C LEU A 291 13.59 -1.51 17.06
N PHE A 292 14.81 -1.14 17.45
CA PHE A 292 15.80 -0.58 16.52
C PHE A 292 16.12 -1.55 15.38
N ALA A 293 16.37 -2.82 15.71
CA ALA A 293 16.63 -3.86 14.71
C ALA A 293 15.43 -4.06 13.77
N ASN A 294 14.19 -3.95 14.28
CA ASN A 294 12.96 -3.98 13.49
C ASN A 294 12.96 -2.84 12.48
N GLN A 295 13.22 -1.61 12.93
CA GLN A 295 13.22 -0.44 12.06
C GLN A 295 14.32 -0.53 11.00
N LEU A 296 15.48 -1.07 11.37
CA LEU A 296 16.58 -1.32 10.44
C LEU A 296 16.21 -2.38 9.40
N ALA A 297 15.56 -3.47 9.80
CA ALA A 297 15.05 -4.50 8.89
C ALA A 297 14.05 -3.92 7.89
N ILE A 298 13.05 -3.15 8.38
CA ILE A 298 12.06 -2.46 7.54
C ILE A 298 12.74 -1.57 6.50
N TRP A 299 13.62 -0.65 6.92
CA TRP A 299 14.30 0.27 6.00
C TRP A 299 15.16 -0.48 4.98
N THR A 300 15.85 -1.54 5.40
CA THR A 300 16.68 -2.37 4.52
C THR A 300 15.84 -3.00 3.43
N ILE A 301 14.71 -3.63 3.79
CA ILE A 301 13.85 -4.32 2.83
C ILE A 301 13.13 -3.32 1.92
N VAL A 302 12.58 -2.23 2.46
CA VAL A 302 11.90 -1.18 1.67
C VAL A 302 12.84 -0.59 0.62
N LEU A 303 14.04 -0.18 1.01
CA LEU A 303 15.00 0.40 0.06
C LEU A 303 15.56 -0.64 -0.91
N PHE A 304 15.71 -1.90 -0.49
CA PHE A 304 16.04 -2.98 -1.42
C PHE A 304 14.97 -3.16 -2.49
N ILE A 305 13.69 -3.16 -2.10
CA ILE A 305 12.56 -3.25 -3.05
C ILE A 305 12.62 -2.10 -4.04
N LEU A 306 12.84 -0.86 -3.59
CA LEU A 306 12.98 0.28 -4.49
C LEU A 306 14.17 0.11 -5.46
N GLN A 307 15.33 -0.34 -4.98
CA GLN A 307 16.49 -0.64 -5.84
C GLN A 307 16.20 -1.76 -6.84
N PHE A 308 15.50 -2.81 -6.41
CA PHE A 308 15.13 -3.94 -7.25
C PHE A 308 14.18 -3.52 -8.37
N PHE A 309 13.11 -2.80 -8.05
CA PHE A 309 12.16 -2.32 -9.06
C PHE A 309 12.78 -1.27 -9.98
N HIS A 310 13.64 -0.40 -9.46
CA HIS A 310 14.39 0.53 -10.31
C HIS A 310 15.35 -0.19 -11.26
N ARG A 311 15.97 -1.29 -10.84
CA ARG A 311 16.88 -2.06 -11.70
C ARG A 311 16.17 -2.86 -12.78
N TYR A 312 15.06 -3.53 -12.44
CA TYR A 312 14.43 -4.53 -13.31
C TYR A 312 13.11 -4.09 -13.95
N PHE A 313 12.47 -3.03 -13.46
CA PHE A 313 11.16 -2.55 -13.94
C PHE A 313 11.19 -1.11 -14.45
N PHE A 314 12.38 -0.53 -14.67
CA PHE A 314 12.56 0.86 -15.10
C PHE A 314 11.80 1.22 -16.39
N ALA A 315 11.84 0.34 -17.39
CA ALA A 315 11.30 0.63 -18.73
C ALA A 315 9.76 0.70 -18.78
N GLY A 316 9.08 0.15 -17.77
CA GLY A 316 7.62 0.10 -17.74
C GLY A 316 7.00 -0.66 -18.92
N GLY A 317 5.75 -0.33 -19.23
CA GLY A 317 5.00 -0.92 -20.34
C GLY A 317 3.48 -0.96 -20.11
N PRO A 318 2.71 -1.43 -21.12
CA PRO A 318 1.26 -1.54 -21.01
C PRO A 318 0.82 -2.48 -19.87
N LYS A 319 1.58 -3.57 -19.64
CA LYS A 319 1.30 -4.53 -18.56
C LYS A 319 1.45 -3.89 -17.18
N THR A 320 2.53 -3.15 -16.93
CA THR A 320 2.75 -2.43 -15.66
C THR A 320 1.71 -1.33 -15.45
N ALA A 321 1.31 -0.62 -16.50
CA ALA A 321 0.24 0.36 -16.43
C ALA A 321 -1.12 -0.28 -16.08
N TRP A 322 -1.42 -1.45 -16.63
CA TRP A 322 -2.64 -2.21 -16.31
C TRP A 322 -2.60 -2.76 -14.88
N LEU A 323 -1.48 -3.32 -14.43
CA LEU A 323 -1.32 -3.78 -13.05
C LEU A 323 -1.52 -2.65 -12.05
N ALA A 324 -0.96 -1.46 -12.32
CA ALA A 324 -1.16 -0.28 -11.48
C ALA A 324 -2.62 0.20 -11.49
N ASP A 325 -3.36 -0.01 -12.58
CA ASP A 325 -4.79 0.27 -12.66
C ASP A 325 -5.64 -0.74 -11.85
N CYS A 326 -5.24 -2.01 -11.84
CA CYS A 326 -5.88 -3.08 -11.10
C CYS A 326 -5.58 -3.06 -9.60
N ALA A 327 -4.46 -2.47 -9.18
CA ALA A 327 -3.96 -2.53 -7.80
C ALA A 327 -5.01 -2.06 -6.76
N LEU A 328 -5.73 -0.97 -6.99
CA LEU A 328 -6.75 -0.53 -6.02
C LEU A 328 -7.94 -1.49 -5.95
N THR A 329 -8.36 -2.08 -7.07
CA THR A 329 -9.39 -3.13 -7.05
C THR A 329 -8.91 -4.36 -6.30
N MET A 330 -7.66 -4.79 -6.53
CA MET A 330 -7.02 -5.89 -5.79
C MET A 330 -7.08 -5.62 -4.29
N TYR A 331 -6.60 -4.45 -3.86
CA TYR A 331 -6.62 -4.02 -2.48
C TYR A 331 -8.02 -4.07 -1.84
N LEU A 332 -9.05 -3.59 -2.54
CA LEU A 332 -10.37 -3.45 -1.92
C LEU A 332 -11.10 -4.78 -1.80
N LEU A 333 -10.98 -5.65 -2.81
CA LEU A 333 -11.85 -6.84 -2.94
C LEU A 333 -11.22 -8.14 -2.41
N HIS A 334 -9.89 -8.21 -2.23
CA HIS A 334 -9.25 -9.48 -1.90
C HIS A 334 -9.67 -10.04 -0.52
N HIS A 335 -9.86 -9.18 0.48
CA HIS A 335 -10.03 -9.63 1.86
C HIS A 335 -11.34 -10.40 2.08
N CYS A 336 -12.47 -9.87 1.60
CA CYS A 336 -13.75 -10.56 1.71
C CYS A 336 -13.78 -11.87 0.91
N LEU A 337 -13.09 -11.93 -0.22
CA LEU A 337 -12.94 -13.15 -1.02
C LEU A 337 -12.05 -14.18 -0.32
N ILE A 338 -10.95 -13.76 0.29
CA ILE A 338 -10.10 -14.64 1.11
C ILE A 338 -10.90 -15.25 2.24
N TYR A 339 -11.70 -14.45 2.95
CA TYR A 339 -12.53 -14.97 4.02
C TYR A 339 -13.58 -15.94 3.46
N ALA A 340 -14.33 -15.56 2.41
CA ALA A 340 -15.38 -16.42 1.84
C ALA A 340 -14.83 -17.74 1.28
N TYR A 341 -13.71 -17.71 0.55
CA TYR A 341 -13.08 -18.92 0.01
C TYR A 341 -12.36 -19.72 1.11
N GLY A 342 -11.78 -19.07 2.11
CA GLY A 342 -11.20 -19.72 3.28
C GLY A 342 -12.24 -20.55 4.03
N GLN A 343 -13.46 -20.04 4.19
CA GLN A 343 -14.59 -20.78 4.78
C GLN A 343 -14.93 -22.06 4.01
N TRP A 344 -14.83 -22.05 2.67
CA TRP A 344 -15.08 -23.26 1.88
C TRP A 344 -13.99 -24.31 2.04
N LEU A 345 -12.78 -23.90 2.40
CA LEU A 345 -11.66 -24.79 2.65
C LEU A 345 -11.68 -25.41 4.05
N VAL A 346 -12.42 -24.84 5.00
CA VAL A 346 -12.58 -25.39 6.38
C VAL A 346 -13.07 -26.84 6.38
N ALA A 347 -13.89 -27.24 5.40
CA ALA A 347 -14.49 -28.58 5.33
C ALA A 347 -13.62 -29.61 4.58
N VAL A 348 -12.40 -29.23 4.18
CA VAL A 348 -11.53 -30.04 3.32
C VAL A 348 -10.23 -30.34 4.06
N ASP A 349 -9.75 -31.59 3.96
CA ASP A 349 -8.51 -32.03 4.62
C ASP A 349 -7.32 -32.04 3.63
N TRP A 350 -7.08 -30.92 2.92
CA TRP A 350 -5.97 -30.85 1.97
C TRP A 350 -4.66 -30.42 2.65
N PRO A 351 -3.49 -30.68 2.03
CA PRO A 351 -2.25 -30.11 2.54
C PRO A 351 -2.35 -28.59 2.61
N ILE A 352 -2.09 -28.00 3.78
CA ILE A 352 -2.25 -26.56 4.05
C ILE A 352 -1.55 -25.68 2.99
N ALA A 353 -0.38 -26.10 2.50
CA ALA A 353 0.34 -25.38 1.46
C ALA A 353 -0.44 -25.32 0.13
N LEU A 354 -1.16 -26.39 -0.22
CA LEU A 354 -2.02 -26.44 -1.41
C LEU A 354 -3.23 -25.55 -1.22
N GLU A 355 -3.89 -25.60 -0.06
CA GLU A 355 -5.04 -24.75 0.22
C GLU A 355 -4.67 -23.26 0.17
N PHE A 356 -3.57 -22.88 0.82
CA PHE A 356 -3.05 -21.52 0.77
C PHE A 356 -2.75 -21.05 -0.66
N ALA A 357 -2.12 -21.91 -1.47
CA ALA A 357 -1.81 -21.59 -2.87
C ALA A 357 -3.09 -21.39 -3.69
N ILE A 358 -4.07 -22.28 -3.55
CA ILE A 358 -5.37 -22.19 -4.22
C ILE A 358 -6.10 -20.93 -3.77
N LEU A 359 -6.20 -20.69 -2.46
CA LEU A 359 -6.86 -19.52 -1.89
C LEU A 359 -6.27 -18.22 -2.44
N THR A 360 -4.94 -18.12 -2.45
CA THR A 360 -4.23 -16.95 -2.96
C THR A 360 -4.48 -16.73 -4.46
N ILE A 361 -4.30 -17.78 -5.27
CA ILE A 361 -4.41 -17.71 -6.73
C ILE A 361 -5.85 -17.43 -7.16
N VAL A 362 -6.81 -18.17 -6.60
CA VAL A 362 -8.23 -18.02 -6.94
C VAL A 362 -8.73 -16.64 -6.52
N THR A 363 -8.36 -16.15 -5.34
CA THR A 363 -8.73 -14.79 -4.93
C THR A 363 -8.16 -13.75 -5.90
N ALA A 364 -6.87 -13.79 -6.19
CA ALA A 364 -6.25 -12.83 -7.12
C ALA A 364 -6.88 -12.90 -8.52
N ALA A 365 -7.12 -14.11 -9.03
CA ALA A 365 -7.75 -14.34 -10.32
C ALA A 365 -9.18 -13.80 -10.37
N THR A 366 -9.99 -14.07 -9.34
CA THR A 366 -11.36 -13.54 -9.21
C THR A 366 -11.34 -12.01 -9.23
N VAL A 367 -10.45 -11.36 -8.47
CA VAL A 367 -10.38 -9.90 -8.47
C VAL A 367 -9.94 -9.35 -9.84
N ILE A 368 -8.99 -10.01 -10.52
CA ILE A 368 -8.61 -9.62 -11.89
C ILE A 368 -9.81 -9.72 -12.85
N VAL A 369 -10.60 -10.79 -12.77
CA VAL A 369 -11.80 -10.97 -13.58
C VAL A 369 -12.82 -9.86 -13.26
N ILE A 370 -13.10 -9.58 -11.99
CA ILE A 370 -13.99 -8.49 -11.59
C ILE A 370 -13.46 -7.15 -12.11
N HIS A 371 -12.15 -6.91 -12.04
CA HIS A 371 -11.55 -5.68 -12.54
C HIS A 371 -11.77 -5.51 -14.05
N GLU A 372 -11.47 -6.53 -14.85
CA GLU A 372 -11.51 -6.46 -16.31
C GLU A 372 -12.94 -6.40 -16.86
N TYR A 373 -13.85 -7.18 -16.27
CA TYR A 373 -15.21 -7.37 -16.77
C TYR A 373 -16.25 -6.49 -16.09
N VAL A 374 -16.00 -5.99 -14.87
CA VAL A 374 -16.93 -5.13 -14.15
C VAL A 374 -16.37 -3.72 -14.01
N VAL A 375 -15.25 -3.57 -13.29
CA VAL A 375 -14.70 -2.24 -12.94
C VAL A 375 -14.28 -1.44 -14.18
N ARG A 376 -13.69 -2.09 -15.19
CA ARG A 376 -13.31 -1.44 -16.46
C ARG A 376 -14.43 -1.35 -17.49
N ARG A 377 -15.67 -1.76 -17.16
CA ARG A 377 -16.82 -1.71 -18.11
C ARG A 377 -17.94 -0.78 -17.66
N PHE A 378 -18.18 -0.72 -16.36
CA PHE A 378 -19.27 0.08 -15.77
C PHE A 378 -18.75 1.32 -15.06
N ALA A 379 -19.30 2.49 -15.40
CA ALA A 379 -18.87 3.78 -14.85
C ALA A 379 -19.03 3.84 -13.32
N LEU A 380 -20.14 3.30 -12.79
CA LEU A 380 -20.38 3.26 -11.35
C LEU A 380 -19.34 2.38 -10.64
N ALA A 381 -19.08 1.16 -11.12
CA ALA A 381 -18.07 0.28 -10.54
C ALA A 381 -16.66 0.91 -10.62
N ARG A 382 -16.34 1.61 -11.72
CA ARG A 382 -15.09 2.35 -11.88
C ARG A 382 -14.93 3.47 -10.85
N LEU A 383 -16.02 4.15 -10.51
CA LEU A 383 -16.04 5.18 -9.48
C LEU A 383 -15.95 4.57 -8.08
N LEU A 384 -16.78 3.56 -7.78
CA LEU A 384 -16.84 2.94 -6.45
C LEU A 384 -15.56 2.20 -6.09
N PHE A 385 -14.90 1.51 -7.02
CA PHE A 385 -13.73 0.69 -6.69
C PHE A 385 -12.39 1.31 -7.08
N ASN A 386 -12.38 2.34 -7.92
CA ASN A 386 -11.14 3.01 -8.33
C ASN A 386 -11.16 4.54 -8.14
N GLY A 387 -12.31 5.13 -7.80
CA GLY A 387 -12.49 6.59 -7.72
C GLY A 387 -12.17 7.30 -9.04
N LYS A 388 -12.41 6.62 -10.18
CA LYS A 388 -12.13 7.12 -11.53
C LYS A 388 -13.41 7.19 -12.36
N THR A 389 -13.43 8.12 -13.31
CA THR A 389 -14.54 8.33 -14.27
C THR A 389 -14.07 8.25 -15.73
N ASP A 390 -12.96 7.56 -15.97
CA ASP A 390 -12.22 7.47 -17.25
C ASP A 390 -12.74 6.39 -18.21
N ILE A 391 -13.98 5.92 -18.03
CA ILE A 391 -14.53 4.78 -18.78
C ILE A 391 -14.55 5.03 -20.31
N GLY A 392 -14.76 6.28 -20.73
CA GLY A 392 -14.76 6.66 -22.15
C GLY A 392 -13.39 6.45 -22.82
N ALA A 393 -12.31 6.81 -22.11
CA ALA A 393 -10.94 6.59 -22.60
C ALA A 393 -10.61 5.10 -22.71
N ILE A 394 -11.04 4.29 -21.73
CA ILE A 394 -10.85 2.83 -21.75
C ILE A 394 -11.60 2.19 -22.94
N ARG A 395 -12.82 2.64 -23.22
CA ARG A 395 -13.60 2.16 -24.37
C ARG A 395 -12.90 2.50 -25.69
N LYS A 396 -12.36 3.70 -25.82
CA LYS A 396 -11.60 4.13 -26.99
C LYS A 396 -10.34 3.27 -27.20
N GLU A 397 -9.53 3.08 -26.16
CA GLU A 397 -8.31 2.24 -26.23
C GLU A 397 -8.63 0.79 -26.64
N ARG A 398 -9.74 0.23 -26.16
CA ARG A 398 -10.19 -1.12 -26.55
C ARG A 398 -10.64 -1.18 -28.01
N ALA A 399 -11.32 -0.15 -28.50
CA ALA A 399 -11.74 -0.07 -29.89
C ALA A 399 -10.52 -0.01 -30.83
N GLU A 400 -9.54 0.84 -30.50
CA GLU A 400 -8.27 0.95 -31.24
C GLU A 400 -7.52 -0.39 -31.28
N LYS A 401 -7.40 -1.11 -30.15
CA LYS A 401 -6.76 -2.44 -30.12
C LYS A 401 -7.52 -3.50 -30.91
N ALA A 402 -8.85 -3.44 -30.94
CA ALA A 402 -9.67 -4.35 -31.72
C ALA A 402 -9.58 -4.07 -33.22
N GLU A 403 -9.32 -2.82 -33.60
CA GLU A 403 -9.06 -2.42 -34.98
C GLU A 403 -7.66 -2.87 -35.41
N ASP A 404 -6.63 -2.60 -34.60
CA ASP A 404 -5.25 -3.05 -34.85
C ASP A 404 -5.15 -4.58 -34.99
N SER A 405 -5.84 -5.35 -34.15
CA SER A 405 -5.83 -6.82 -34.24
C SER A 405 -6.56 -7.36 -35.47
N ARG A 406 -7.59 -6.65 -35.96
CA ARG A 406 -8.24 -6.96 -37.24
C ARG A 406 -7.31 -6.66 -38.42
N VAL A 407 -6.61 -5.54 -38.38
CA VAL A 407 -5.66 -5.14 -39.44
C VAL A 407 -4.44 -6.06 -39.45
N SER A 408 -3.88 -6.43 -38.29
CA SER A 408 -2.74 -7.36 -38.22
C SER A 408 -3.11 -8.81 -38.51
N GLY A 409 -4.38 -9.19 -38.32
CA GLY A 409 -4.91 -10.51 -38.69
C GLY A 409 -5.31 -10.65 -40.17
N LEU A 410 -5.24 -9.57 -40.95
CA LEU A 410 -5.55 -9.52 -42.39
C LEU A 410 -4.31 -9.50 -43.29
N LEU A 411 -3.09 -9.67 -42.75
CA LEU A 411 -1.91 -9.98 -43.55
C LEU A 411 -1.74 -11.51 -43.60
N PRO A 412 -2.07 -12.17 -44.73
CA PRO A 412 -1.71 -13.57 -44.90
C PRO A 412 -0.20 -13.70 -44.89
N ALA A 413 0.30 -14.77 -44.27
CA ALA A 413 1.64 -15.24 -44.53
C ALA A 413 1.71 -15.64 -46.02
N GLU A 414 2.40 -14.84 -46.82
CA GLU A 414 2.89 -15.25 -48.14
C GLU A 414 4.20 -16.03 -47.99
#